data_AF-A0A9X2JKB2-F1
#
_entry.id   AF-A0A9X2JKB2-F1
#
_cell.length_a   1.000
_cell.length_b   1.000
_cell.length_c   1.000
_cell.angle_alpha   90.00
_cell.angle_beta   90.00
_cell.angle_gamma   90.00
#
_symmetry.space_group_name_H-M   'P 1'
#
loop_
_entity.id
_entity.type
_entity.pdbx_description
1 polymer ?
#
loop_
_entity_poly.entity_id
_entity_poly.type
_entity_poly.pdbx_seq_one_letter_code
_entity_poly.pdbx_strand_id
1 'polypeptide(L)'
;MNPSVVRRSILLVWMGCLFWAAGARADDIPIAGRSVPQLSLIDQAVLDVMQDGDVGAGVVAVMRNGTPIYHRAFGWQDAARTEPLPINTMMRLASVTKPLTAAAIRSLVQPGVFSLSDQVFDITGQGNGILPHQPFGTGVDARLNDITPLDLLRHRGGWDRGIAGDHTYRERQIASDMGIANPPGRDATLEWILGQPLQFDPGADYAYSNIGYMTLGMISEQLSGQPHIDVIRERVLEPISVEPTLVVHGRTFAEDQDPREPFYDHAGSYSFNVYYPDESAVQVVPRPYGGFDVDARIGQGGVVASPLAILEFLDNYQIAGTNIGAPRLGPGNWRLTHSGGYTGTSTYATQRGDGINFVILFNKASTAGALNSALNDIFDDRQISQWPTADVTLPPMNPPGDFNFDNIVDLADYVVWRNHLGAYVEPWTSGDATGDGLVTHYDYEVWKQHFGQQGDPRQVAAAVPEPATLWLMFPLIAVLLWRRRALAVSSPRQ
;
A
#
# COMPACT_ATOMS: atom_id res chain seq x y z
N MET A 1 29.22 55.44 -66.09
CA MET A 1 28.75 56.25 -64.93
C MET A 1 27.27 55.96 -64.74
N ASN A 2 26.89 55.68 -63.48
CA ASN A 2 25.57 55.47 -62.80
C ASN A 2 24.27 55.97 -63.51
N PRO A 3 23.03 55.48 -63.17
CA PRO A 3 22.62 55.09 -61.80
C PRO A 3 21.55 53.96 -61.61
N SER A 4 21.49 53.49 -60.36
CA SER A 4 20.31 53.12 -59.54
C SER A 4 19.25 52.11 -60.03
N VAL A 5 19.18 50.94 -59.40
CA VAL A 5 17.91 50.28 -59.04
C VAL A 5 18.01 49.64 -57.64
N VAL A 6 17.03 49.99 -56.82
CA VAL A 6 16.78 49.51 -55.45
C VAL A 6 16.41 48.02 -55.45
N ARG A 7 17.07 47.20 -54.62
CA ARG A 7 16.56 45.89 -54.19
C ARG A 7 16.37 45.88 -52.68
N ARG A 8 15.12 45.66 -52.25
CA ARG A 8 14.76 45.36 -50.87
C ARG A 8 15.22 43.94 -50.54
N SER A 9 16.08 43.81 -49.54
CA SER A 9 16.40 42.53 -48.89
C SER A 9 15.72 42.52 -47.52
N ILE A 10 14.77 41.60 -47.33
CA ILE A 10 14.19 41.27 -46.03
C ILE A 10 15.20 40.38 -45.32
N LEU A 11 15.72 40.83 -44.17
CA LEU A 11 16.46 39.98 -43.24
C LEU A 11 15.49 39.00 -42.57
N LEU A 12 15.69 37.71 -42.78
CA LEU A 12 15.18 36.64 -41.92
C LEU A 12 16.29 36.28 -40.94
N VAL A 13 16.15 36.75 -39.69
CA VAL A 13 17.00 36.32 -38.58
C VAL A 13 16.44 35.00 -38.05
N TRP A 14 17.17 33.92 -38.27
CA TRP A 14 16.95 32.65 -37.58
C TRP A 14 17.53 32.76 -36.16
N MET A 15 16.66 32.97 -35.16
CA MET A 15 16.99 32.67 -33.77
C MET A 15 16.64 31.21 -33.51
N GLY A 16 17.66 30.35 -33.50
CA GLY A 16 17.54 28.99 -33.00
C GLY A 16 17.34 29.01 -31.49
N CYS A 17 16.12 28.75 -31.03
CA CYS A 17 15.86 28.39 -29.64
C CYS A 17 16.28 26.93 -29.44
N LEU A 18 17.48 26.72 -28.90
CA LEU A 18 17.85 25.47 -28.24
C LEU A 18 17.00 25.35 -26.97
N PHE A 19 15.93 24.55 -27.03
CA PHE A 19 15.25 24.06 -25.83
C PHE A 19 16.17 23.04 -25.15
N TRP A 20 16.85 23.46 -24.09
CA TRP A 20 17.33 22.54 -23.07
C TRP A 20 16.10 22.09 -22.28
N ALA A 21 15.64 20.85 -22.50
CA ALA A 21 14.75 20.20 -21.57
C ALA A 21 15.57 19.94 -20.29
N ALA A 22 15.35 20.75 -19.26
CA ALA A 22 15.84 20.45 -17.93
C ALA A 22 15.08 19.22 -17.44
N GLY A 23 15.72 18.04 -17.51
CA GLY A 23 15.29 16.91 -16.71
C GLY A 23 15.41 17.30 -15.24
N ALA A 24 14.36 17.10 -14.46
CA ALA A 24 14.38 17.29 -13.02
C ALA A 24 15.59 16.52 -12.44
N ARG A 25 16.41 17.20 -11.64
CA ARG A 25 17.54 16.56 -10.96
C ARG A 25 17.02 15.83 -9.72
N ALA A 26 17.82 14.92 -9.17
CA ALA A 26 17.55 14.22 -7.91
C ALA A 26 17.11 15.13 -6.75
N ASP A 27 17.55 16.38 -6.78
CA ASP A 27 17.31 17.39 -5.75
C ASP A 27 15.87 17.96 -5.73
N ASP A 28 14.99 17.58 -6.69
CA ASP A 28 13.66 18.18 -6.88
C ASP A 28 12.47 17.29 -6.45
N ILE A 29 12.69 16.02 -6.04
CA ILE A 29 11.60 15.13 -5.60
C ILE A 29 11.22 15.47 -4.15
N PRO A 30 9.99 15.94 -3.85
CA PRO A 30 9.55 16.20 -2.48
C PRO A 30 9.52 14.92 -1.66
N ILE A 31 9.87 15.00 -0.38
CA ILE A 31 9.85 13.87 0.54
C ILE A 31 9.11 14.26 1.80
N ALA A 32 8.01 13.56 2.10
CA ALA A 32 7.25 13.71 3.34
C ALA A 32 7.53 12.55 4.31
N GLY A 33 7.19 12.77 5.58
CA GLY A 33 7.44 11.84 6.68
C GLY A 33 8.76 12.07 7.40
N ARG A 34 8.87 11.50 8.61
CA ARG A 34 10.02 11.70 9.49
C ARG A 34 11.29 11.13 8.86
N SER A 35 12.32 11.98 8.72
CA SER A 35 13.65 11.52 8.33
C SER A 35 14.25 10.59 9.38
N VAL A 36 14.80 9.46 8.92
CA VAL A 36 15.48 8.46 9.76
C VAL A 36 16.92 8.33 9.24
N PRO A 37 17.88 9.13 9.75
CA PRO A 37 19.24 9.20 9.21
C PRO A 37 19.95 7.84 9.11
N GLN A 38 19.66 6.93 10.04
CA GLN A 38 20.17 5.56 10.07
C GLN A 38 19.72 4.71 8.86
N LEU A 39 18.62 5.09 8.22
CA LEU A 39 18.00 4.41 7.09
C LEU A 39 18.06 5.26 5.81
N SER A 40 18.97 6.25 5.74
CA SER A 40 19.15 7.12 4.57
C SER A 40 19.51 6.38 3.28
N LEU A 41 20.07 5.16 3.36
CA LEU A 41 20.28 4.29 2.20
C LEU A 41 18.95 3.87 1.53
N ILE A 42 17.87 3.78 2.32
CA ILE A 42 16.52 3.52 1.80
C ILE A 42 16.03 4.74 1.04
N ASP A 43 16.17 5.95 1.59
CA ASP A 43 15.81 7.20 0.89
C ASP A 43 16.52 7.26 -0.48
N GLN A 44 17.83 7.02 -0.50
CA GLN A 44 18.62 7.06 -1.74
C GLN A 44 18.15 6.02 -2.76
N ALA A 45 17.93 4.78 -2.33
CA ALA A 45 17.46 3.72 -3.22
C ALA A 45 16.07 4.04 -3.82
N VAL A 46 15.18 4.66 -3.05
CA VAL A 46 13.87 5.11 -3.56
C VAL A 46 14.06 6.21 -4.61
N LEU A 47 14.87 7.23 -4.31
CA LEU A 47 15.13 8.34 -5.22
C LEU A 47 15.77 7.88 -6.53
N ASP A 48 16.75 6.97 -6.48
CA ASP A 48 17.42 6.41 -7.65
C ASP A 48 16.41 5.68 -8.55
N VAL A 49 15.59 4.80 -7.98
CA VAL A 49 14.57 4.05 -8.74
C VAL A 49 13.49 4.97 -9.30
N MET A 50 13.07 5.98 -8.54
CA MET A 50 12.07 6.93 -9.02
C MET A 50 12.59 7.78 -10.17
N GLN A 51 13.86 8.20 -10.14
CA GLN A 51 14.48 8.94 -11.23
C GLN A 51 14.66 8.07 -12.48
N ASP A 52 15.23 6.87 -12.32
CA ASP A 52 15.48 5.95 -13.43
C ASP A 52 14.17 5.49 -14.10
N GLY A 53 13.12 5.28 -13.30
CA GLY A 53 11.80 4.87 -13.77
C GLY A 53 10.87 6.03 -14.16
N ASP A 54 11.28 7.28 -13.95
CA ASP A 54 10.43 8.48 -14.03
C ASP A 54 9.10 8.28 -13.27
N VAL A 55 9.19 7.78 -12.04
CA VAL A 55 8.04 7.52 -11.16
C VAL A 55 7.62 8.82 -10.49
N GLY A 56 6.34 9.17 -10.61
CA GLY A 56 5.81 10.42 -10.07
C GLY A 56 5.48 10.38 -8.57
N ALA A 57 5.07 9.23 -8.05
CA ALA A 57 4.66 9.10 -6.65
C ALA A 57 5.01 7.73 -6.09
N GLY A 58 5.50 7.73 -4.84
CA GLY A 58 5.79 6.50 -4.13
C GLY A 58 5.73 6.63 -2.62
N VAL A 59 5.20 5.60 -1.96
CA VAL A 59 5.23 5.50 -0.50
C VAL A 59 5.85 4.16 -0.09
N VAL A 60 6.76 4.22 0.88
CA VAL A 60 7.55 3.08 1.33
C VAL A 60 7.51 3.01 2.85
N ALA A 61 7.28 1.82 3.38
CA ALA A 61 7.30 1.57 4.81
C ALA A 61 8.12 0.32 5.15
N VAL A 62 8.83 0.35 6.27
CA VAL A 62 9.61 -0.77 6.80
C VAL A 62 9.28 -0.97 8.28
N MET A 63 9.06 -2.23 8.64
CA MET A 63 8.88 -2.68 10.01
C MET A 63 10.03 -3.61 10.40
N ARG A 64 10.43 -3.56 11.66
CA ARG A 64 11.38 -4.47 12.26
C ARG A 64 10.85 -4.97 13.60
N ASN A 65 10.71 -6.29 13.73
CA ASN A 65 10.25 -6.97 14.95
C ASN A 65 8.93 -6.40 15.49
N GLY A 66 7.93 -6.23 14.62
CA GLY A 66 6.63 -5.68 15.00
C GLY A 66 6.61 -4.16 15.25
N THR A 67 7.71 -3.45 15.00
CA THR A 67 7.77 -1.98 15.14
C THR A 67 8.03 -1.33 13.78
N PRO A 68 7.14 -0.49 13.27
CA PRO A 68 7.41 0.35 12.11
C PRO A 68 8.60 1.30 12.38
N ILE A 69 9.63 1.23 11.55
CA ILE A 69 10.89 1.97 11.72
C ILE A 69 11.23 2.90 10.55
N TYR A 70 10.45 2.83 9.47
CA TYR A 70 10.53 3.71 8.32
C TYR A 70 9.14 3.90 7.72
N HIS A 71 8.73 5.13 7.44
CA HIS A 71 7.51 5.45 6.70
C HIS A 71 7.70 6.79 6.00
N ARG A 72 7.77 6.77 4.66
CA ARG A 72 8.08 7.96 3.86
C ARG A 72 7.32 7.96 2.55
N ALA A 73 6.90 9.17 2.14
CA ALA A 73 6.26 9.45 0.87
C ALA A 73 7.20 10.31 0.01
N PHE A 74 7.23 10.04 -1.30
CA PHE A 74 8.14 10.62 -2.27
C PHE A 74 7.37 11.07 -3.50
N GLY A 75 7.69 12.24 -4.02
CA GLY A 75 7.13 12.76 -5.26
C GLY A 75 5.86 13.58 -5.03
N TRP A 76 4.88 13.40 -5.91
CA TRP A 76 3.77 14.34 -6.07
C TRP A 76 2.40 13.67 -6.02
N GLN A 77 1.42 14.40 -5.47
CA GLN A 77 0.02 14.01 -5.44
C GLN A 77 -0.63 14.09 -6.83
N ASP A 78 -0.22 15.06 -7.64
CA ASP A 78 -0.81 15.37 -8.94
C ASP A 78 0.16 15.14 -10.13
N ALA A 79 -0.42 14.93 -11.32
CA ALA A 79 0.34 14.61 -12.53
C ALA A 79 1.20 15.78 -13.05
N ALA A 80 0.85 17.03 -12.72
CA ALA A 80 1.61 18.20 -13.13
C ALA A 80 2.83 18.45 -12.22
N ARG A 81 3.00 17.63 -11.15
CA ARG A 81 4.11 17.71 -10.19
C ARG A 81 4.15 19.05 -9.45
N THR A 82 2.98 19.50 -9.00
CA THR A 82 2.81 20.80 -8.32
C THR A 82 2.54 20.67 -6.83
N GLU A 83 2.02 19.54 -6.38
CA GLU A 83 1.64 19.26 -4.99
C GLU A 83 2.47 18.08 -4.45
N PRO A 84 3.19 18.24 -3.33
CA PRO A 84 3.91 17.13 -2.68
C PRO A 84 2.98 15.98 -2.27
N LEU A 85 3.48 14.75 -2.32
CA LEU A 85 2.74 13.57 -1.90
C LEU A 85 2.57 13.54 -0.36
N PRO A 86 1.34 13.47 0.17
CA PRO A 86 1.10 13.36 1.62
C PRO A 86 1.63 12.06 2.24
N ILE A 87 1.99 12.09 3.52
CA ILE A 87 2.48 10.88 4.22
C ILE A 87 1.36 9.85 4.49
N ASN A 88 0.10 10.27 4.52
CA ASN A 88 -1.06 9.38 4.69
C ASN A 88 -1.58 8.78 3.37
N THR A 89 -0.80 8.89 2.28
CA THR A 89 -1.15 8.35 0.97
C THR A 89 -1.51 6.87 1.01
N MET A 90 -2.57 6.53 0.28
CA MET A 90 -2.95 5.15 -0.01
C MET A 90 -2.78 4.90 -1.51
N MET A 91 -2.56 3.64 -1.90
CA MET A 91 -2.53 3.28 -3.31
C MET A 91 -3.22 1.95 -3.57
N ARG A 92 -3.70 1.77 -4.80
CA ARG A 92 -4.16 0.48 -5.33
C ARG A 92 -3.09 -0.58 -5.05
N LEU A 93 -3.49 -1.66 -4.39
CA LEU A 93 -2.59 -2.76 -4.06
C LEU A 93 -2.34 -3.70 -5.23
N ALA A 94 -3.23 -3.68 -6.23
CA ALA A 94 -3.29 -4.71 -7.25
C ALA A 94 -3.21 -6.11 -6.59
N SER A 95 -2.35 -7.01 -7.07
CA SER A 95 -2.32 -8.39 -6.57
C SER A 95 -1.83 -8.56 -5.13
N VAL A 96 -1.26 -7.53 -4.47
CA VAL A 96 -1.03 -7.56 -3.00
C VAL A 96 -2.36 -7.68 -2.22
N THR A 97 -3.51 -7.44 -2.87
CA THR A 97 -4.85 -7.75 -2.35
C THR A 97 -5.04 -9.24 -2.03
N LYS A 98 -4.47 -10.14 -2.83
CA LYS A 98 -4.71 -11.59 -2.75
C LYS A 98 -4.40 -12.19 -1.36
N PRO A 99 -3.25 -11.88 -0.73
CA PRO A 99 -3.01 -12.26 0.66
C PRO A 99 -4.13 -11.89 1.63
N LEU A 100 -4.70 -10.68 1.53
CA LEU A 100 -5.78 -10.22 2.41
C LEU A 100 -7.05 -11.06 2.18
N THR A 101 -7.40 -11.29 0.92
CA THR A 101 -8.52 -12.17 0.53
C THR A 101 -8.31 -13.61 1.04
N ALA A 102 -7.08 -14.12 0.97
CA ALA A 102 -6.76 -15.45 1.47
C ALA A 102 -6.94 -15.54 3.00
N ALA A 103 -6.53 -14.51 3.74
CA ALA A 103 -6.74 -14.45 5.18
C ALA A 103 -8.24 -14.34 5.53
N ALA A 104 -9.00 -13.53 4.78
CA ALA A 104 -10.45 -13.40 4.94
C ALA A 104 -11.14 -14.76 4.75
N ILE A 105 -10.81 -15.50 3.69
CA ILE A 105 -11.40 -16.83 3.45
C ILE A 105 -11.04 -17.82 4.56
N ARG A 106 -9.80 -17.82 5.03
CA ARG A 106 -9.39 -18.70 6.13
C ARG A 106 -10.08 -18.34 7.44
N SER A 107 -10.35 -17.07 7.68
CA SER A 107 -11.07 -16.61 8.88
C SER A 107 -12.53 -17.09 8.94
N LEU A 108 -13.11 -17.40 7.77
CA LEU A 108 -14.49 -17.89 7.66
C LEU A 108 -14.61 -19.40 7.90
N VAL A 109 -13.50 -20.15 7.94
CA VAL A 109 -13.53 -21.61 8.14
C VAL A 109 -14.14 -21.91 9.51
N GLN A 110 -15.26 -22.61 9.49
CA GLN A 110 -16.01 -22.99 10.68
C GLN A 110 -16.50 -24.44 10.54
N PRO A 111 -16.16 -25.34 11.48
CA PRO A 111 -16.58 -26.74 11.42
C PRO A 111 -18.09 -26.89 11.25
N GLY A 112 -18.51 -27.65 10.23
CA GLY A 112 -19.91 -27.89 9.91
C GLY A 112 -20.64 -26.73 9.21
N VAL A 113 -19.95 -25.63 8.91
CA VAL A 113 -20.51 -24.46 8.19
C VAL A 113 -19.76 -24.22 6.88
N PHE A 114 -18.43 -24.11 6.93
CA PHE A 114 -17.59 -23.87 5.76
C PHE A 114 -16.22 -24.53 5.92
N SER A 115 -15.78 -25.25 4.90
CA SER A 115 -14.46 -25.84 4.76
C SER A 115 -13.82 -25.42 3.43
N LEU A 116 -12.48 -25.37 3.41
CA LEU A 116 -11.72 -25.12 2.19
C LEU A 116 -11.83 -26.26 1.16
N SER A 117 -12.43 -27.40 1.53
CA SER A 117 -12.69 -28.54 0.67
C SER A 117 -14.11 -28.57 0.10
N ASP A 118 -14.96 -27.60 0.45
CA ASP A 118 -16.33 -27.55 -0.04
C ASP A 118 -16.35 -27.23 -1.54
N GLN A 119 -17.42 -27.66 -2.22
CA GLN A 119 -17.58 -27.37 -3.64
C GLN A 119 -17.90 -25.89 -3.84
N VAL A 120 -17.12 -25.21 -4.67
CA VAL A 120 -17.38 -23.80 -4.99
C VAL A 120 -18.65 -23.68 -5.83
N PHE A 121 -18.79 -24.55 -6.82
CA PHE A 121 -19.90 -24.53 -7.78
C PHE A 121 -20.67 -25.85 -7.74
N ASP A 122 -21.95 -25.77 -8.07
CA ASP A 122 -22.78 -26.93 -8.37
C ASP A 122 -23.50 -26.70 -9.71
N ILE A 123 -22.91 -27.25 -10.76
CA ILE A 123 -23.46 -27.20 -12.13
C ILE A 123 -24.48 -28.31 -12.40
N THR A 124 -24.76 -29.16 -11.41
CA THR A 124 -25.82 -30.18 -11.49
C THR A 124 -27.18 -29.65 -11.05
N GLY A 125 -27.21 -28.49 -10.39
CA GLY A 125 -28.42 -27.83 -9.91
C GLY A 125 -29.00 -28.46 -8.64
N GLN A 126 -28.20 -29.19 -7.86
CA GLN A 126 -28.63 -29.84 -6.61
C GLN A 126 -28.62 -28.90 -5.40
N GLY A 127 -28.00 -27.71 -5.53
CA GLY A 127 -27.91 -26.69 -4.49
C GLY A 127 -26.78 -26.90 -3.49
N ASN A 128 -25.72 -27.63 -3.86
CA ASN A 128 -24.61 -27.98 -2.96
C ASN A 128 -23.37 -27.07 -3.08
N GLY A 129 -23.33 -26.20 -4.10
CA GLY A 129 -22.23 -25.26 -4.30
C GLY A 129 -22.35 -24.05 -3.38
N ILE A 130 -21.20 -23.53 -2.92
CA ILE A 130 -21.17 -22.31 -2.11
C ILE A 130 -21.77 -21.13 -2.90
N LEU A 131 -21.37 -20.99 -4.17
CA LEU A 131 -21.84 -19.92 -5.04
C LEU A 131 -23.03 -20.38 -5.88
N PRO A 132 -24.09 -19.56 -6.00
CA PRO A 132 -25.29 -19.90 -6.77
C PRO A 132 -25.12 -19.71 -8.29
N HIS A 133 -23.93 -19.32 -8.75
CA HIS A 133 -23.65 -18.96 -10.15
C HIS A 133 -23.65 -20.18 -11.07
N GLN A 134 -24.16 -19.99 -12.29
CA GLN A 134 -24.24 -21.03 -13.31
C GLN A 134 -23.44 -20.64 -14.57
N PRO A 135 -22.88 -21.62 -15.30
CA PRO A 135 -22.20 -21.37 -16.57
C PRO A 135 -23.12 -20.70 -17.60
N PHE A 136 -22.62 -19.66 -18.25
CA PHE A 136 -23.26 -19.09 -19.43
C PHE A 136 -22.95 -19.94 -20.67
N GLY A 137 -24.00 -20.32 -21.42
CA GLY A 137 -23.88 -21.16 -22.62
C GLY A 137 -24.05 -22.66 -22.33
N THR A 138 -23.79 -23.50 -23.35
CA THR A 138 -24.11 -24.94 -23.31
C THR A 138 -22.89 -25.87 -23.19
N GLY A 139 -21.68 -25.33 -23.34
CA GLY A 139 -20.42 -26.08 -23.31
C GLY A 139 -19.83 -26.25 -21.91
N VAL A 140 -20.63 -26.70 -20.94
CA VAL A 140 -20.23 -26.76 -19.53
C VAL A 140 -19.18 -27.83 -19.28
N ASP A 141 -18.07 -27.44 -18.66
CA ASP A 141 -17.04 -28.38 -18.21
C ASP A 141 -17.47 -29.05 -16.88
N ALA A 142 -17.67 -30.37 -16.92
CA ALA A 142 -18.15 -31.13 -15.76
C ALA A 142 -17.22 -31.01 -14.53
N ARG A 143 -15.93 -30.73 -14.75
CA ARG A 143 -14.90 -30.59 -13.72
C ARG A 143 -15.08 -29.36 -12.85
N LEU A 144 -15.95 -28.41 -13.22
CA LEU A 144 -16.24 -27.23 -12.38
C LEU A 144 -16.76 -27.62 -10.99
N ASN A 145 -17.44 -28.77 -10.85
CA ASN A 145 -17.90 -29.31 -9.56
C ASN A 145 -16.75 -29.76 -8.63
N ASP A 146 -15.53 -29.93 -9.17
CA ASP A 146 -14.38 -30.39 -8.40
C ASP A 146 -13.56 -29.23 -7.82
N ILE A 147 -13.88 -27.99 -8.20
CA ILE A 147 -13.17 -26.80 -7.72
C ILE A 147 -13.51 -26.54 -6.25
N THR A 148 -12.49 -26.46 -5.41
CA THR A 148 -12.61 -26.09 -3.99
C THR A 148 -12.00 -24.71 -3.69
N PRO A 149 -12.37 -24.04 -2.58
CA PRO A 149 -11.68 -22.83 -2.14
C PRO A 149 -10.16 -23.05 -1.96
N LEU A 150 -9.74 -24.24 -1.54
CA LEU A 150 -8.32 -24.58 -1.41
C LEU A 150 -7.58 -24.55 -2.75
N ASP A 151 -8.22 -25.02 -3.82
CA ASP A 151 -7.66 -24.96 -5.18
C ASP A 151 -7.52 -23.51 -5.63
N LEU A 152 -8.54 -22.68 -5.37
CA LEU A 152 -8.49 -21.25 -5.70
C LEU A 152 -7.37 -20.53 -4.97
N LEU A 153 -7.22 -20.75 -3.65
CA LEU A 153 -6.16 -20.16 -2.83
C LEU A 153 -4.75 -20.50 -3.36
N ARG A 154 -4.60 -21.71 -3.94
CA ARG A 154 -3.34 -22.24 -4.46
C ARG A 154 -3.13 -21.99 -5.95
N HIS A 155 -4.04 -21.27 -6.62
CA HIS A 155 -4.02 -21.06 -8.07
C HIS A 155 -4.05 -22.38 -8.87
N ARG A 156 -4.88 -23.33 -8.43
CA ARG A 156 -5.07 -24.66 -9.03
C ARG A 156 -6.50 -24.90 -9.50
N GLY A 157 -7.28 -23.85 -9.74
CA GLY A 157 -8.70 -23.96 -10.12
C GLY A 157 -8.98 -24.45 -11.55
N GLY A 158 -7.96 -24.75 -12.35
CA GLY A 158 -8.10 -25.24 -13.72
C GLY A 158 -8.05 -24.18 -14.83
N TRP A 159 -8.08 -22.89 -14.49
CA TRP A 159 -7.93 -21.80 -15.46
C TRP A 159 -6.48 -21.39 -15.65
N ASP A 160 -5.98 -21.50 -16.89
CA ASP A 160 -4.64 -21.05 -17.26
C ASP A 160 -4.69 -19.83 -18.19
N ARG A 161 -4.38 -18.66 -17.61
CA ARG A 161 -4.31 -17.40 -18.36
C ARG A 161 -3.16 -17.34 -19.38
N GLY A 162 -2.15 -18.20 -19.27
CA GLY A 162 -1.08 -18.33 -20.26
C GLY A 162 -1.54 -19.02 -21.55
N ILE A 163 -2.65 -19.77 -21.48
CA ILE A 163 -3.25 -20.46 -22.62
C ILE A 163 -4.50 -19.73 -23.12
N ALA A 164 -5.47 -19.46 -22.23
CA ALA A 164 -6.75 -18.85 -22.60
C ALA A 164 -6.71 -17.31 -22.60
N GLY A 165 -5.68 -16.72 -21.99
CA GLY A 165 -5.67 -15.30 -21.63
C GLY A 165 -6.39 -15.03 -20.31
N ASP A 166 -6.20 -13.85 -19.75
CA ASP A 166 -6.89 -13.44 -18.53
C ASP A 166 -8.27 -12.88 -18.86
N HIS A 167 -9.29 -13.72 -18.70
CA HIS A 167 -10.68 -13.36 -18.99
C HIS A 167 -11.23 -12.25 -18.08
N THR A 168 -10.60 -11.97 -16.93
CA THR A 168 -11.01 -10.85 -16.07
C THR A 168 -10.68 -9.47 -16.68
N TYR A 169 -10.03 -9.41 -17.84
CA TYR A 169 -9.79 -8.19 -18.63
C TYR A 169 -10.52 -8.20 -19.98
N ARG A 170 -11.64 -8.95 -20.07
CA ARG A 170 -12.46 -9.08 -21.27
C ARG A 170 -13.86 -8.50 -21.08
N GLU A 171 -14.01 -7.49 -20.24
CA GLU A 171 -15.27 -6.88 -19.82
C GLU A 171 -16.20 -6.59 -21.02
N ARG A 172 -15.68 -5.93 -22.06
CA ARG A 172 -16.46 -5.60 -23.28
C ARG A 172 -16.90 -6.82 -24.08
N GLN A 173 -16.04 -7.84 -24.18
CA GLN A 173 -16.38 -9.08 -24.86
C GLN A 173 -17.46 -9.84 -24.08
N ILE A 174 -17.29 -9.96 -22.77
CA ILE A 174 -18.24 -10.65 -21.89
C ILE A 174 -19.63 -9.99 -22.00
N ALA A 175 -19.70 -8.66 -21.88
CA ALA A 175 -20.96 -7.94 -22.01
C ALA A 175 -21.61 -8.14 -23.38
N SER A 176 -20.82 -8.12 -24.46
CA SER A 176 -21.29 -8.38 -25.82
C SER A 176 -21.82 -9.81 -26.00
N ASP A 177 -21.06 -10.81 -25.55
CA ASP A 177 -21.42 -12.22 -25.68
C ASP A 177 -22.71 -12.56 -24.91
N MET A 178 -22.90 -11.93 -23.75
CA MET A 178 -24.10 -12.11 -22.91
C MET A 178 -25.27 -11.18 -23.30
N GLY A 179 -25.06 -10.21 -24.18
CA GLY A 179 -26.08 -9.24 -24.58
C GLY A 179 -26.51 -8.30 -23.44
N ILE A 180 -25.59 -7.94 -22.55
CA ILE A 180 -25.84 -7.08 -21.38
C ILE A 180 -25.09 -5.74 -21.48
N ALA A 181 -25.40 -4.82 -20.57
CA ALA A 181 -24.71 -3.54 -20.48
C ALA A 181 -23.25 -3.68 -20.02
N ASN A 182 -22.42 -2.72 -20.41
CA ASN A 182 -21.04 -2.59 -19.96
C ASN A 182 -20.97 -1.74 -18.67
N PRO A 183 -20.06 -2.05 -17.72
CA PRO A 183 -19.30 -3.29 -17.63
C PRO A 183 -20.21 -4.45 -17.16
N PRO A 184 -19.83 -5.72 -17.41
CA PRO A 184 -20.65 -6.88 -17.03
C PRO A 184 -20.74 -7.07 -15.51
N GLY A 185 -19.83 -6.49 -14.73
CA GLY A 185 -19.71 -6.75 -13.29
C GLY A 185 -19.18 -8.16 -12.97
N ARG A 186 -18.97 -8.44 -11.68
CA ARG A 186 -18.32 -9.68 -11.22
C ARG A 186 -19.15 -10.94 -11.44
N ASP A 187 -20.47 -10.87 -11.26
CA ASP A 187 -21.36 -12.03 -11.40
C ASP A 187 -21.40 -12.52 -12.84
N ALA A 188 -21.72 -11.65 -13.79
CA ALA A 188 -21.75 -12.01 -15.21
C ALA A 188 -20.36 -12.40 -15.74
N THR A 189 -19.30 -11.75 -15.24
CA THR A 189 -17.92 -12.17 -15.56
C THR A 189 -17.63 -13.60 -15.12
N LEU A 190 -18.03 -13.97 -13.89
CA LEU A 190 -17.87 -15.33 -13.39
C LEU A 190 -18.68 -16.32 -14.23
N GLU A 191 -19.96 -16.07 -14.44
CA GLU A 191 -20.86 -16.93 -15.22
C GLU A 191 -20.34 -17.17 -16.64
N TRP A 192 -19.85 -16.12 -17.31
CA TRP A 192 -19.23 -16.25 -18.64
C TRP A 192 -17.97 -17.12 -18.62
N ILE A 193 -17.10 -16.95 -17.60
CA ILE A 193 -15.88 -17.74 -17.46
C ILE A 193 -16.19 -19.21 -17.15
N LEU A 194 -17.22 -19.48 -16.35
CA LEU A 194 -17.71 -20.85 -16.11
C LEU A 194 -18.23 -21.52 -17.38
N GLY A 195 -18.64 -20.76 -18.39
CA GLY A 195 -18.98 -21.25 -19.73
C GLY A 195 -17.78 -21.64 -20.60
N GLN A 196 -16.54 -21.38 -20.15
CA GLN A 196 -15.31 -21.69 -20.89
C GLN A 196 -14.68 -23.00 -20.40
N PRO A 197 -13.96 -23.75 -21.26
CA PRO A 197 -13.31 -24.99 -20.85
C PRO A 197 -12.18 -24.73 -19.85
N LEU A 198 -11.98 -25.63 -18.89
CA LEU A 198 -10.78 -25.63 -18.03
C LEU A 198 -9.57 -26.14 -18.82
N GLN A 199 -8.40 -25.54 -18.59
CA GLN A 199 -7.15 -25.92 -19.24
C GLN A 199 -6.50 -27.16 -18.59
N PHE A 200 -6.80 -27.42 -17.31
CA PHE A 200 -6.36 -28.60 -16.58
C PHE A 200 -7.36 -28.98 -15.48
N ASP A 201 -7.25 -30.19 -14.95
CA ASP A 201 -8.14 -30.66 -13.87
C ASP A 201 -7.89 -29.84 -12.59
N PRO A 202 -8.94 -29.42 -11.86
CA PRO A 202 -8.77 -28.74 -10.58
C PRO A 202 -7.84 -29.51 -9.65
N GLY A 203 -6.91 -28.80 -9.02
CA GLY A 203 -5.90 -29.38 -8.15
C GLY A 203 -4.75 -30.10 -8.87
N ALA A 204 -4.77 -30.33 -10.18
CA ALA A 204 -3.71 -31.07 -10.88
C ALA A 204 -2.45 -30.24 -11.17
N ASP A 205 -2.61 -28.97 -11.58
CA ASP A 205 -1.50 -28.09 -11.95
C ASP A 205 -1.62 -26.70 -11.28
N TYR A 206 -0.61 -25.84 -11.48
CA TYR A 206 -0.55 -24.47 -11.02
C TYR A 206 -0.59 -23.50 -12.20
N ALA A 207 -1.53 -22.56 -12.19
CA ALA A 207 -1.53 -21.42 -13.08
C ALA A 207 -2.08 -20.18 -12.36
N TYR A 208 -1.28 -19.10 -12.32
CA TYR A 208 -1.68 -17.86 -11.67
C TYR A 208 -3.04 -17.37 -12.17
N SER A 209 -4.01 -17.31 -11.26
CA SER A 209 -5.42 -17.12 -11.59
C SER A 209 -6.01 -15.94 -10.84
N ASN A 210 -6.42 -14.95 -11.63
CA ASN A 210 -7.11 -13.74 -11.19
C ASN A 210 -8.59 -14.01 -10.92
N ILE A 211 -9.25 -14.78 -11.79
CA ILE A 211 -10.62 -15.24 -11.58
C ILE A 211 -10.75 -16.02 -10.27
N GLY A 212 -9.80 -16.91 -9.94
CA GLY A 212 -9.87 -17.68 -8.70
C GLY A 212 -9.92 -16.80 -7.45
N TYR A 213 -9.18 -15.68 -7.43
CA TYR A 213 -9.22 -14.73 -6.32
C TYR A 213 -10.42 -13.79 -6.34
N MET A 214 -10.97 -13.47 -7.51
CA MET A 214 -12.27 -12.80 -7.61
C MET A 214 -13.38 -13.68 -7.03
N THR A 215 -13.40 -14.96 -7.40
CA THR A 215 -14.32 -15.97 -6.86
C THR A 215 -14.17 -16.14 -5.34
N LEU A 216 -12.94 -16.15 -4.81
CA LEU A 216 -12.72 -16.14 -3.35
C LEU A 216 -13.33 -14.90 -2.68
N GLY A 217 -13.20 -13.72 -3.28
CA GLY A 217 -13.89 -12.53 -2.81
C GLY A 217 -15.42 -12.74 -2.75
N MET A 218 -16.01 -13.28 -3.82
CA MET A 218 -17.45 -13.57 -3.89
C MET A 218 -17.90 -14.61 -2.87
N ILE A 219 -17.10 -15.66 -2.62
CA ILE A 219 -17.36 -16.66 -1.56
C ILE A 219 -17.46 -15.96 -0.21
N SER A 220 -16.55 -15.03 0.09
CA SER A 220 -16.58 -14.32 1.37
C SER A 220 -17.86 -13.47 1.53
N GLU A 221 -18.34 -12.85 0.45
CA GLU A 221 -19.59 -12.08 0.46
C GLU A 221 -20.79 -13.00 0.67
N GLN A 222 -20.83 -14.12 -0.05
CA GLN A 222 -21.90 -15.11 0.05
C GLN A 222 -22.02 -15.71 1.46
N LEU A 223 -20.89 -15.99 2.11
CA LEU A 223 -20.88 -16.59 3.46
C LEU A 223 -21.14 -15.58 4.58
N SER A 224 -20.72 -14.32 4.40
CA SER A 224 -20.85 -13.28 5.43
C SER A 224 -22.12 -12.42 5.30
N GLY A 225 -22.68 -12.31 4.10
CA GLY A 225 -23.72 -11.34 3.78
C GLY A 225 -23.23 -9.88 3.70
N GLN A 226 -21.91 -9.65 3.73
CA GLN A 226 -21.29 -8.32 3.69
C GLN A 226 -20.43 -8.13 2.44
N PRO A 227 -20.14 -6.89 2.03
CA PRO A 227 -19.14 -6.62 0.99
C PRO A 227 -17.76 -7.20 1.35
N HIS A 228 -17.00 -7.69 0.36
CA HIS A 228 -15.72 -8.34 0.60
C HIS A 228 -14.72 -7.48 1.39
N ILE A 229 -14.71 -6.17 1.12
CA ILE A 229 -13.83 -5.22 1.81
C ILE A 229 -14.12 -5.15 3.31
N ASP A 230 -15.38 -5.29 3.71
CA ASP A 230 -15.79 -5.25 5.11
C ASP A 230 -15.41 -6.56 5.81
N VAL A 231 -15.50 -7.70 5.11
CA VAL A 231 -14.95 -8.97 5.63
C VAL A 231 -13.45 -8.87 5.89
N ILE A 232 -12.68 -8.25 4.98
CA ILE A 232 -11.24 -8.02 5.20
C ILE A 232 -11.03 -7.15 6.45
N ARG A 233 -11.76 -6.04 6.58
CA ARG A 233 -11.63 -5.13 7.73
C ARG A 233 -11.97 -5.85 9.04
N GLU A 234 -13.19 -6.38 9.16
CA GLU A 234 -13.72 -6.95 10.41
C GLU A 234 -13.00 -8.23 10.84
N ARG A 235 -12.68 -9.12 9.89
CA ARG A 235 -12.17 -10.47 10.23
C ARG A 235 -10.66 -10.58 10.22
N VAL A 236 -9.96 -9.68 9.54
CA VAL A 236 -8.50 -9.78 9.33
C VAL A 236 -7.78 -8.59 9.94
N LEU A 237 -8.23 -7.37 9.70
CA LEU A 237 -7.48 -6.15 10.03
C LEU A 237 -7.81 -5.60 11.43
N GLU A 238 -9.08 -5.54 11.82
CA GLU A 238 -9.48 -5.10 13.16
C GLU A 238 -8.91 -5.98 14.29
N PRO A 239 -8.85 -7.33 14.17
CA PRO A 239 -8.24 -8.16 15.21
C PRO A 239 -6.75 -7.91 15.43
N ILE A 240 -6.07 -7.29 14.46
CA ILE A 240 -4.66 -6.88 14.55
C ILE A 240 -4.52 -5.35 14.69
N SER A 241 -5.59 -4.67 15.10
CA SER A 241 -5.63 -3.24 15.41
C SER A 241 -5.28 -2.32 14.24
N VAL A 242 -5.59 -2.74 13.01
CA VAL A 242 -5.50 -1.86 11.84
C VAL A 242 -6.80 -1.06 11.70
N GLU A 243 -6.66 0.26 11.64
CA GLU A 243 -7.78 1.17 11.47
C GLU A 243 -8.51 0.94 10.13
N PRO A 244 -9.85 0.77 10.13
CA PRO A 244 -10.61 0.49 8.90
C PRO A 244 -10.48 1.53 7.79
N THR A 245 -10.17 2.78 8.16
CA THR A 245 -10.00 3.91 7.21
C THR A 245 -8.71 3.82 6.39
N LEU A 246 -7.77 2.95 6.77
CA LEU A 246 -6.50 2.74 6.07
C LEU A 246 -6.58 1.72 4.94
N VAL A 247 -7.73 1.09 4.75
CA VAL A 247 -7.98 0.09 3.71
C VAL A 247 -9.37 0.31 3.13
N VAL A 248 -9.48 0.55 1.83
CA VAL A 248 -10.75 0.84 1.14
C VAL A 248 -10.90 0.03 -0.13
N HIS A 249 -12.13 -0.07 -0.63
CA HIS A 249 -12.39 -0.61 -1.96
C HIS A 249 -12.01 0.48 -2.99
N GLY A 250 -11.08 0.17 -3.87
CA GLY A 250 -10.67 1.05 -4.96
C GLY A 250 -11.79 1.32 -5.95
N ARG A 251 -11.75 2.50 -6.56
CA ARG A 251 -12.72 2.94 -7.58
C ARG A 251 -12.07 3.11 -8.92
N THR A 252 -12.84 2.87 -9.98
CA THR A 252 -12.36 2.94 -11.35
C THR A 252 -12.02 4.37 -11.76
N PHE A 253 -12.97 5.29 -11.61
CA PHE A 253 -12.84 6.67 -12.07
C PHE A 253 -12.12 7.54 -11.04
N ALA A 254 -11.45 8.59 -11.53
CA ALA A 254 -10.60 9.43 -10.69
C ALA A 254 -11.44 10.24 -9.69
N GLU A 255 -12.61 10.71 -10.12
CA GLU A 255 -13.56 11.46 -9.31
C GLU A 255 -14.15 10.67 -8.12
N ASP A 256 -14.10 9.34 -8.18
CA ASP A 256 -14.63 8.45 -7.14
C ASP A 256 -13.54 7.89 -6.22
N GLN A 257 -12.26 8.12 -6.53
CA GLN A 257 -11.13 7.60 -5.74
C GLN A 257 -11.07 8.22 -4.34
N ASP A 258 -10.42 7.51 -3.42
CA ASP A 258 -10.11 8.11 -2.12
C ASP A 258 -9.16 9.30 -2.34
N PRO A 259 -9.41 10.47 -1.74
CA PRO A 259 -8.59 11.66 -1.97
C PRO A 259 -7.12 11.50 -1.56
N ARG A 260 -6.79 10.46 -0.78
CA ARG A 260 -5.40 10.10 -0.41
C ARG A 260 -4.68 9.29 -1.48
N GLU A 261 -5.37 8.85 -2.54
CA GLU A 261 -4.73 8.24 -3.71
C GLU A 261 -4.08 9.32 -4.58
N PRO A 262 -2.86 9.12 -5.09
CA PRO A 262 -2.27 10.03 -6.07
C PRO A 262 -2.84 9.75 -7.46
N PHE A 263 -2.47 10.59 -8.42
CA PHE A 263 -2.63 10.23 -9.83
C PHE A 263 -1.90 8.90 -10.15
N TYR A 264 -2.51 8.05 -10.97
CA TYR A 264 -1.90 6.85 -11.54
C TYR A 264 -1.31 7.13 -12.93
N ASP A 265 0.00 7.00 -13.07
CA ASP A 265 0.73 7.26 -14.31
C ASP A 265 0.49 6.16 -15.35
N HIS A 266 -0.30 6.49 -16.36
CA HIS A 266 -0.64 5.55 -17.42
C HIS A 266 0.50 5.29 -18.41
N ALA A 267 1.61 6.05 -18.38
CA ALA A 267 2.77 5.90 -19.26
C ALA A 267 2.41 5.82 -20.76
N GLY A 268 1.43 6.63 -21.19
CA GLY A 268 0.92 6.61 -22.56
C GLY A 268 0.00 5.43 -22.90
N SER A 269 -0.35 4.60 -21.92
CA SER A 269 -1.29 3.48 -22.09
C SER A 269 -2.73 3.97 -22.08
N TYR A 270 -3.42 3.75 -23.19
CA TYR A 270 -4.83 4.02 -23.39
C TYR A 270 -5.56 2.73 -23.78
N SER A 271 -6.85 2.66 -23.52
CA SER A 271 -7.71 1.57 -23.95
C SER A 271 -9.11 2.05 -24.23
N PHE A 272 -9.90 1.20 -24.88
CA PHE A 272 -11.35 1.42 -24.93
C PHE A 272 -11.91 1.45 -23.51
N ASN A 273 -12.86 2.36 -23.27
CA ASN A 273 -13.54 2.45 -21.99
C ASN A 273 -14.45 1.22 -21.81
N VAL A 274 -14.35 0.53 -20.68
CA VAL A 274 -15.14 -0.67 -20.38
C VAL A 274 -16.55 -0.35 -19.85
N TYR A 275 -16.88 0.92 -19.63
CA TYR A 275 -18.18 1.40 -19.13
C TYR A 275 -19.07 1.99 -20.22
N TYR A 276 -18.51 2.36 -21.37
CA TYR A 276 -19.26 3.01 -22.43
C TYR A 276 -19.32 2.17 -23.71
N PRO A 277 -20.46 2.21 -24.45
CA PRO A 277 -20.55 1.61 -25.77
C PRO A 277 -19.64 2.33 -26.78
N ASP A 278 -19.36 1.67 -27.91
CA ASP A 278 -18.48 2.21 -28.96
C ASP A 278 -18.94 3.56 -29.54
N GLU A 279 -20.22 3.90 -29.39
CA GLU A 279 -20.83 5.11 -29.93
C GLU A 279 -20.65 6.35 -29.01
N SER A 280 -20.00 6.22 -27.85
CA SER A 280 -19.81 7.35 -26.92
C SER A 280 -18.68 8.29 -27.36
N ALA A 281 -18.80 9.58 -27.02
CA ALA A 281 -17.77 10.59 -27.30
C ALA A 281 -16.45 10.37 -26.53
N VAL A 282 -16.43 9.49 -25.53
CA VAL A 282 -15.27 9.15 -24.69
C VAL A 282 -14.92 7.67 -24.88
N GLN A 283 -14.63 7.29 -26.13
CA GLN A 283 -14.38 5.90 -26.49
C GLN A 283 -13.05 5.37 -25.94
N VAL A 284 -12.03 6.24 -25.82
CA VAL A 284 -10.67 5.89 -25.38
C VAL A 284 -10.31 6.70 -24.13
N VAL A 285 -9.84 6.01 -23.10
CA VAL A 285 -9.47 6.59 -21.80
C VAL A 285 -8.07 6.15 -21.38
N PRO A 286 -7.35 6.92 -20.54
CA PRO A 286 -6.15 6.41 -19.91
C PRO A 286 -6.51 5.14 -19.15
N ARG A 287 -5.74 4.07 -19.38
CA ARG A 287 -6.14 2.73 -18.94
C ARG A 287 -6.42 2.58 -17.42
N PRO A 288 -5.75 3.29 -16.49
CA PRO A 288 -6.08 3.26 -15.06
C PRO A 288 -7.48 3.81 -14.70
N TYR A 289 -8.11 4.58 -15.59
CA TYR A 289 -9.37 5.31 -15.37
C TYR A 289 -10.42 4.87 -16.39
N GLY A 290 -10.92 3.64 -16.23
CA GLY A 290 -11.98 3.07 -17.09
C GLY A 290 -11.49 2.10 -18.15
N GLY A 291 -10.20 1.79 -18.21
CA GLY A 291 -9.67 0.73 -19.09
C GLY A 291 -9.89 -0.69 -18.59
N PHE A 292 -10.30 -0.84 -17.33
CA PHE A 292 -10.73 -2.05 -16.69
C PHE A 292 -11.61 -1.69 -15.49
N ASP A 293 -12.50 -2.60 -15.10
CA ASP A 293 -13.43 -2.39 -13.99
C ASP A 293 -12.71 -2.70 -12.67
N VAL A 294 -12.32 -1.68 -11.90
CA VAL A 294 -11.65 -1.84 -10.60
C VAL A 294 -12.64 -2.33 -9.55
N ASP A 295 -13.87 -1.84 -9.60
CA ASP A 295 -14.95 -2.14 -8.66
C ASP A 295 -15.32 -3.64 -8.68
N ALA A 296 -15.18 -4.31 -9.84
CA ALA A 296 -15.38 -5.76 -9.96
C ALA A 296 -14.16 -6.60 -9.52
N ARG A 297 -12.99 -6.00 -9.29
CA ARG A 297 -11.73 -6.73 -9.02
C ARG A 297 -11.54 -7.16 -7.57
N ILE A 298 -12.50 -6.87 -6.69
CA ILE A 298 -12.57 -7.27 -5.27
C ILE A 298 -11.35 -8.06 -4.75
N GLY A 299 -11.45 -9.39 -4.59
CA GLY A 299 -10.41 -10.21 -3.98
C GLY A 299 -9.14 -10.47 -4.81
N GLN A 300 -9.11 -10.06 -6.08
CA GLN A 300 -7.93 -10.23 -6.94
C GLN A 300 -7.05 -8.97 -7.04
N GLY A 301 -7.61 -7.80 -6.75
CA GLY A 301 -6.88 -6.54 -6.81
C GLY A 301 -7.69 -5.26 -6.60
N GLY A 302 -8.89 -5.34 -6.04
CA GLY A 302 -9.78 -4.19 -5.84
C GLY A 302 -9.51 -3.38 -4.57
N VAL A 303 -8.42 -3.64 -3.83
CA VAL A 303 -8.12 -2.95 -2.56
C VAL A 303 -7.14 -1.79 -2.78
N VAL A 304 -7.42 -0.69 -2.11
CA VAL A 304 -6.53 0.47 -1.90
C VAL A 304 -6.17 0.53 -0.42
N ALA A 305 -4.90 0.72 -0.08
CA ALA A 305 -4.50 0.78 1.32
C ALA A 305 -3.27 1.65 1.56
N SER A 306 -3.13 2.08 2.82
CA SER A 306 -1.88 2.62 3.37
C SER A 306 -0.81 1.51 3.47
N PRO A 307 0.48 1.80 3.24
CA PRO A 307 1.54 0.81 3.44
C PRO A 307 1.64 0.34 4.89
N LEU A 308 1.18 1.13 5.87
CA LEU A 308 1.20 0.76 7.29
C LEU A 308 0.21 -0.36 7.62
N ALA A 309 -1.02 -0.26 7.11
CA ALA A 309 -2.01 -1.33 7.23
C ALA A 309 -1.48 -2.65 6.64
N ILE A 310 -0.72 -2.56 5.54
CA ILE A 310 -0.11 -3.72 4.92
C ILE A 310 1.06 -4.25 5.77
N LEU A 311 1.91 -3.41 6.36
CA LEU A 311 2.97 -3.85 7.28
C LEU A 311 2.42 -4.65 8.46
N GLU A 312 1.36 -4.16 9.11
CA GLU A 312 0.70 -4.89 10.20
C GLU A 312 0.14 -6.23 9.72
N PHE A 313 -0.47 -6.26 8.53
CA PHE A 313 -0.90 -7.51 7.91
C PHE A 313 0.29 -8.46 7.66
N LEU A 314 1.44 -7.96 7.20
CA LEU A 314 2.65 -8.77 7.01
C LEU A 314 3.13 -9.34 8.35
N ASP A 315 2.98 -8.63 9.47
CA ASP A 315 3.42 -9.12 10.78
C ASP A 315 2.54 -10.24 11.35
N ASN A 316 1.34 -10.42 10.81
CA ASN A 316 0.36 -11.36 11.35
C ASN A 316 0.03 -12.53 10.41
N TYR A 317 0.18 -12.36 9.09
CA TYR A 317 -0.26 -13.35 8.10
C TYR A 317 0.81 -13.68 7.04
N GLN A 318 0.78 -14.91 6.50
CA GLN A 318 1.63 -15.32 5.38
C GLN A 318 1.14 -14.70 4.07
N ILE A 319 2.05 -14.12 3.30
CA ILE A 319 1.70 -13.38 2.07
C ILE A 319 1.94 -14.15 0.77
N ALA A 320 2.53 -15.33 0.84
CA ALA A 320 2.82 -16.15 -0.34
C ALA A 320 2.92 -17.63 0.05
N GLY A 321 3.08 -18.48 -0.97
CA GLY A 321 3.18 -19.93 -0.80
C GLY A 321 1.83 -20.62 -0.60
N THR A 322 1.88 -21.93 -0.33
CA THR A 322 0.68 -22.79 -0.26
C THR A 322 -0.22 -22.52 0.95
N ASN A 323 0.28 -21.76 1.92
CA ASN A 323 -0.40 -21.36 3.15
C ASN A 323 -0.67 -19.86 3.21
N ILE A 324 -0.70 -19.16 2.06
CA ILE A 324 -1.08 -17.75 1.97
C ILE A 324 -2.36 -17.45 2.77
N GLY A 325 -2.35 -16.36 3.54
CA GLY A 325 -3.41 -15.95 4.45
C GLY A 325 -3.48 -16.69 5.80
N ALA A 326 -2.64 -17.72 6.03
CA ALA A 326 -2.53 -18.36 7.34
C ALA A 326 -1.70 -17.49 8.30
N PRO A 327 -1.69 -17.77 9.62
CA PRO A 327 -0.83 -17.05 10.57
C PRO A 327 0.63 -17.03 10.12
N ARG A 328 1.31 -15.91 10.37
CA ARG A 328 2.71 -15.67 10.03
C ARG A 328 3.62 -16.82 10.53
N LEU A 329 4.64 -17.14 9.74
CA LEU A 329 5.68 -18.07 10.13
C LEU A 329 6.55 -17.48 11.26
N GLY A 330 6.99 -18.31 12.20
CA GLY A 330 7.93 -17.88 13.23
C GLY A 330 9.29 -17.42 12.66
N PRO A 331 10.17 -16.86 13.52
CA PRO A 331 11.49 -16.41 13.11
C PRO A 331 12.28 -17.50 12.38
N GLY A 332 13.07 -17.11 11.36
CA GLY A 332 13.84 -18.05 10.57
C GLY A 332 14.56 -17.42 9.38
N ASN A 333 15.23 -18.26 8.59
CA ASN A 333 15.90 -17.81 7.36
C ASN A 333 14.99 -18.06 6.15
N TRP A 334 13.98 -17.20 5.99
CA TRP A 334 13.03 -17.27 4.88
C TRP A 334 12.59 -15.87 4.48
N ARG A 335 12.15 -15.74 3.23
CA ARG A 335 11.61 -14.52 2.64
C ARG A 335 10.41 -14.87 1.77
N LEU A 336 9.29 -14.20 1.99
CA LEU A 336 8.12 -14.26 1.13
C LEU A 336 7.92 -12.88 0.51
N THR A 337 7.61 -12.84 -0.78
CA THR A 337 7.31 -11.60 -1.50
C THR A 337 6.05 -11.82 -2.31
N HIS A 338 5.13 -10.85 -2.25
CA HIS A 338 3.98 -10.77 -3.15
C HIS A 338 4.03 -9.44 -3.88
N SER A 339 3.85 -9.47 -5.20
CA SER A 339 3.87 -8.26 -6.04
C SER A 339 2.50 -8.00 -6.64
N GLY A 340 2.18 -6.74 -6.88
CA GLY A 340 1.01 -6.30 -7.62
C GLY A 340 1.38 -5.34 -8.74
N GLY A 341 0.58 -5.36 -9.80
CA GLY A 341 0.74 -4.42 -10.91
C GLY A 341 -0.57 -4.16 -11.63
N TYR A 342 -0.80 -2.89 -11.91
CA TYR A 342 -1.74 -2.40 -12.92
C TYR A 342 -1.00 -1.44 -13.85
N THR A 343 -1.64 -1.04 -14.94
CA THR A 343 -1.24 0.23 -15.55
C THR A 343 -1.35 1.33 -14.48
N GLY A 344 -0.30 2.13 -14.32
CA GLY A 344 -0.21 3.15 -13.27
C GLY A 344 -0.06 2.63 -11.86
N THR A 345 0.30 1.36 -11.63
CA THR A 345 0.49 0.88 -10.26
C THR A 345 1.53 -0.22 -10.22
N SER A 346 2.48 -0.15 -9.28
CA SER A 346 3.39 -1.24 -8.97
C SER A 346 3.60 -1.35 -7.47
N THR A 347 3.34 -2.53 -6.92
CA THR A 347 3.38 -2.76 -5.47
C THR A 347 4.18 -4.00 -5.14
N TYR A 348 4.90 -3.94 -4.00
CA TYR A 348 5.60 -5.08 -3.43
C TYR A 348 5.36 -5.11 -1.92
N ALA A 349 5.05 -6.29 -1.42
CA ALA A 349 5.05 -6.59 0.01
C ALA A 349 6.05 -7.72 0.24
N THR A 350 7.01 -7.50 1.13
CA THR A 350 8.05 -8.49 1.47
C THR A 350 8.07 -8.73 2.97
N GLN A 351 7.98 -10.01 3.33
CA GLN A 351 7.92 -10.53 4.69
C GLN A 351 9.14 -11.42 4.93
N ARG A 352 9.91 -11.19 6.00
CA ARG A 352 11.16 -11.93 6.27
C ARG A 352 11.18 -12.56 7.66
N GLY A 353 11.80 -13.73 7.78
CA GLY A 353 11.94 -14.44 9.05
C GLY A 353 12.97 -13.82 10.01
N ASP A 354 13.76 -12.85 9.57
CA ASP A 354 14.68 -12.07 10.40
C ASP A 354 14.01 -10.88 11.11
N GLY A 355 12.69 -10.77 10.97
CA GLY A 355 11.87 -9.74 11.61
C GLY A 355 11.69 -8.47 10.76
N ILE A 356 12.24 -8.39 9.55
CA ILE A 356 12.06 -7.25 8.65
C ILE A 356 10.85 -7.48 7.74
N ASN A 357 9.94 -6.52 7.70
CA ASN A 357 8.87 -6.46 6.70
C ASN A 357 8.97 -5.12 5.97
N PHE A 358 8.67 -5.08 4.68
CA PHE A 358 8.58 -3.81 3.96
C PHE A 358 7.52 -3.83 2.86
N VAL A 359 6.98 -2.65 2.60
CA VAL A 359 5.94 -2.40 1.59
C VAL A 359 6.40 -1.24 0.72
N ILE A 360 6.26 -1.42 -0.59
CA ILE A 360 6.54 -0.41 -1.61
C ILE A 360 5.28 -0.24 -2.44
N LEU A 361 4.77 0.99 -2.53
CA LEU A 361 3.64 1.33 -3.40
C LEU A 361 4.05 2.47 -4.32
N PHE A 362 4.02 2.24 -5.64
CA PHE A 362 4.31 3.24 -6.67
C PHE A 362 3.13 3.45 -7.61
N ASN A 363 2.96 4.69 -8.06
CA ASN A 363 1.91 5.09 -9.01
C ASN A 363 2.25 4.84 -10.49
N LYS A 364 3.23 3.97 -10.77
CA LYS A 364 3.68 3.64 -12.13
C LYS A 364 3.94 2.14 -12.24
N ALA A 365 3.58 1.57 -13.38
CA ALA A 365 3.71 0.14 -13.62
C ALA A 365 5.18 -0.31 -13.70
N SER A 366 5.47 -1.54 -13.25
CA SER A 366 6.74 -2.25 -13.49
C SER A 366 8.02 -1.62 -12.91
N THR A 367 7.93 -0.69 -11.96
CA THR A 367 9.10 0.00 -11.38
C THR A 367 9.46 -0.49 -9.97
N ALA A 368 8.49 -0.92 -9.16
CA ALA A 368 8.73 -1.27 -7.76
C ALA A 368 9.61 -2.52 -7.56
N GLY A 369 9.78 -3.36 -8.59
CA GLY A 369 10.65 -4.55 -8.52
C GLY A 369 12.14 -4.22 -8.38
N ALA A 370 12.58 -3.11 -8.99
CA ALA A 370 13.96 -2.63 -8.84
C ALA A 370 14.23 -2.22 -7.40
N LEU A 371 13.31 -1.44 -6.81
CA LEU A 371 13.41 -1.03 -5.40
C LEU A 371 13.32 -2.23 -4.46
N ASN A 372 12.42 -3.18 -4.70
CA ASN A 372 12.35 -4.39 -3.89
C ASN A 372 13.67 -5.16 -3.89
N SER A 373 14.38 -5.23 -5.02
CA SER A 373 15.69 -5.86 -5.10
C SER A 373 16.73 -5.07 -4.31
N ALA A 374 16.80 -3.74 -4.50
CA ALA A 374 17.72 -2.87 -3.77
C ALA A 374 17.53 -2.92 -2.24
N LEU A 375 16.28 -2.91 -1.75
CA LEU A 375 16.01 -3.03 -0.31
C LEU A 375 16.44 -4.40 0.23
N ASN A 376 16.21 -5.48 -0.53
CA ASN A 376 16.69 -6.79 -0.13
C ASN A 376 18.22 -6.82 -0.02
N ASP A 377 18.95 -6.24 -0.97
CA ASP A 377 20.41 -6.16 -0.92
C ASP A 377 20.89 -5.35 0.30
N ILE A 378 20.28 -4.20 0.60
CA ILE A 378 20.57 -3.39 1.79
C ILE A 378 20.44 -4.23 3.08
N PHE A 379 19.38 -5.03 3.19
CA PHE A 379 19.13 -5.85 4.38
C PHE A 379 20.00 -7.11 4.43
N ASP A 380 20.18 -7.80 3.30
CA ASP A 380 20.94 -9.05 3.19
C ASP A 380 22.44 -8.80 3.45
N ASP A 381 22.98 -7.69 2.93
CA ASP A 381 24.39 -7.28 3.12
C ASP A 381 24.66 -6.60 4.47
N ARG A 382 23.62 -6.42 5.30
CA ARG A 382 23.70 -5.76 6.63
C ARG A 382 24.31 -4.36 6.56
N GLN A 383 23.94 -3.60 5.53
CA GLN A 383 24.45 -2.24 5.33
C GLN A 383 23.96 -1.27 6.42
N ILE A 384 22.90 -1.64 7.15
CA ILE A 384 22.39 -0.88 8.29
C ILE A 384 23.08 -1.35 9.59
N SER A 385 24.06 -0.58 10.05
CA SER A 385 24.84 -0.87 11.25
C SER A 385 24.21 -0.36 12.55
N GLN A 386 23.34 0.66 12.47
CA GLN A 386 22.62 1.23 13.59
C GLN A 386 21.15 1.27 13.23
N TRP A 387 20.30 0.75 14.10
CA TRP A 387 18.86 0.72 13.85
C TRP A 387 18.16 1.76 14.73
N PRO A 388 17.12 2.43 14.23
CA PRO A 388 16.27 3.25 15.07
C PRO A 388 15.62 2.40 16.16
N THR A 389 15.46 2.98 17.35
CA THR A 389 14.88 2.32 18.53
C THR A 389 13.44 2.76 18.81
N ALA A 390 12.91 3.70 18.02
CA ALA A 390 11.57 4.27 18.20
C ALA A 390 10.69 3.91 17.01
N ASP A 391 9.40 3.71 17.29
CA ASP A 391 8.35 3.67 16.28
C ASP A 391 8.32 5.00 15.51
N VAL A 392 8.34 4.95 14.18
CA VAL A 392 8.29 6.15 13.33
C VAL A 392 6.93 6.39 12.68
N THR A 393 5.97 5.47 12.87
CA THR A 393 4.58 5.64 12.41
C THR A 393 3.77 6.53 13.32
N LEU A 394 4.26 6.68 14.53
CA LEU A 394 3.77 7.64 15.49
C LEU A 394 4.70 8.87 15.43
N PRO A 395 4.24 10.07 15.03
CA PRO A 395 4.30 11.11 16.06
C PRO A 395 3.57 10.50 17.27
N PRO A 396 4.08 10.60 18.51
CA PRO A 396 3.36 10.07 19.68
C PRO A 396 1.87 10.36 19.49
N MET A 397 0.99 9.36 19.66
CA MET A 397 -0.46 9.55 19.48
C MET A 397 -0.91 10.55 20.51
N ASN A 398 -0.70 11.80 20.18
CA ASN A 398 -1.12 12.88 21.00
C ASN A 398 -2.60 13.02 20.76
N PRO A 399 -3.38 13.31 21.81
CA PRO A 399 -4.78 13.64 21.64
C PRO A 399 -4.93 14.66 20.49
N PRO A 400 -5.91 14.48 19.57
CA PRO A 400 -6.12 15.41 18.47
C PRO A 400 -6.11 16.86 18.98
N GLY A 401 -5.35 17.74 18.33
CA GLY A 401 -5.18 19.11 18.81
C GLY A 401 -3.95 19.38 19.67
N ASP A 402 -3.18 18.37 20.09
CA ASP A 402 -1.83 18.59 20.62
C ASP A 402 -0.87 18.84 19.45
N PHE A 403 -0.56 20.12 19.24
CA PHE A 403 0.23 20.63 18.13
C PHE A 403 1.70 20.82 18.50
N ASN A 404 2.03 20.88 19.79
CA ASN A 404 3.40 21.06 20.28
C ASN A 404 4.10 19.73 20.63
N PHE A 405 3.33 18.64 20.61
CA PHE A 405 3.70 17.27 20.87
C PHE A 405 4.15 16.97 22.32
N ASP A 406 3.58 17.65 23.31
CA ASP A 406 3.89 17.45 24.74
C ASP A 406 2.94 16.49 25.49
N ASN A 407 2.03 15.85 24.76
CA ASN A 407 1.04 14.86 25.19
C ASN A 407 -0.09 15.45 26.06
N ILE A 408 -0.27 16.78 26.04
CA ILE A 408 -1.32 17.53 26.72
C ILE A 408 -1.94 18.49 25.70
N VAL A 409 -3.28 18.47 25.51
CA VAL A 409 -3.94 19.52 24.72
C VAL A 409 -4.20 20.72 25.63
N ASP A 410 -3.38 21.76 25.55
CA ASP A 410 -3.52 22.95 26.37
C ASP A 410 -3.33 24.28 25.60
N LEU A 411 -3.07 25.35 26.35
CA LEU A 411 -2.90 26.69 25.78
C LEU A 411 -1.61 26.84 24.96
N ALA A 412 -0.62 25.97 25.14
CA ALA A 412 0.60 25.95 24.34
C ALA A 412 0.31 25.50 22.91
N ASP A 413 -0.60 24.54 22.70
CA ASP A 413 -1.03 24.12 21.37
C ASP A 413 -1.79 25.21 20.64
N TYR A 414 -2.67 25.91 21.35
CA TYR A 414 -3.35 27.08 20.80
C TYR A 414 -2.37 28.11 20.23
N VAL A 415 -1.22 28.30 20.89
CA VAL A 415 -0.17 29.20 20.40
C VAL A 415 0.45 28.67 19.11
N VAL A 416 0.66 27.35 18.98
CA VAL A 416 1.15 26.72 17.75
C VAL A 416 0.16 26.92 16.60
N TRP A 417 -1.12 26.58 16.79
CA TRP A 417 -2.16 26.83 15.79
C TRP A 417 -2.25 28.30 15.38
N ARG A 418 -2.32 29.20 16.37
CA ARG A 418 -2.46 30.64 16.11
C ARG A 418 -1.28 31.20 15.31
N ASN A 419 -0.06 30.73 15.58
CA ASN A 419 1.14 31.19 14.89
C ASN A 419 1.20 30.72 13.43
N HIS A 420 0.46 29.67 13.07
CA HIS A 420 0.42 29.11 11.73
C HIS A 420 -0.92 29.31 11.03
N LEU A 421 -1.90 29.98 11.65
CA LEU A 421 -3.22 30.23 11.06
C LEU A 421 -3.11 30.88 9.67
N GLY A 422 -3.64 30.19 8.66
CA GLY A 422 -3.61 30.57 7.26
C GLY A 422 -2.34 30.15 6.51
N ALA A 423 -1.42 29.44 7.16
CA ALA A 423 -0.22 28.88 6.55
C ALA A 423 -0.45 27.43 6.10
N TYR A 424 0.28 27.05 5.06
CA TYR A 424 0.44 25.66 4.69
C TYR A 424 1.57 25.06 5.53
N VAL A 425 1.34 23.87 6.06
CA VAL A 425 2.26 23.15 6.96
C VAL A 425 2.33 21.68 6.57
N GLU A 426 3.31 20.96 7.09
CA GLU A 426 3.32 19.49 6.97
C GLU A 426 2.05 18.94 7.63
N PRO A 427 1.27 18.08 6.95
CA PRO A 427 0.03 17.57 7.51
C PRO A 427 0.20 16.96 8.89
N TRP A 428 -0.78 17.20 9.78
CA TRP A 428 -0.74 16.78 11.19
C TRP A 428 0.33 17.47 12.05
N THR A 429 0.92 18.55 11.57
CA THR A 429 1.91 19.33 12.33
C THR A 429 1.52 20.78 12.43
N SER A 430 2.19 21.52 13.32
CA SER A 430 2.21 22.99 13.27
C SER A 430 0.83 23.64 13.27
N GLY A 431 -0.16 23.01 13.90
CA GLY A 431 -1.54 23.52 13.98
C GLY A 431 -2.54 22.92 12.99
N ASP A 432 -2.11 22.02 12.09
CA ASP A 432 -3.03 21.27 11.22
C ASP A 432 -3.51 20.02 11.95
N ALA A 433 -4.78 20.04 12.36
CA ALA A 433 -5.44 18.97 13.10
C ALA A 433 -6.32 18.11 12.20
N THR A 434 -6.60 18.57 10.98
CA THR A 434 -7.45 17.89 10.00
C THR A 434 -6.63 17.07 9.01
N GLY A 435 -5.32 17.32 8.97
CA GLY A 435 -4.38 16.66 8.08
C GLY A 435 -4.50 17.15 6.64
N ASP A 436 -5.13 18.31 6.42
CA ASP A 436 -5.37 18.88 5.09
C ASP A 436 -4.21 19.78 4.61
N GLY A 437 -3.19 19.94 5.45
CA GLY A 437 -1.99 20.73 5.16
C GLY A 437 -2.21 22.24 5.23
N LEU A 438 -3.40 22.73 5.59
CA LEU A 438 -3.73 24.14 5.71
C LEU A 438 -4.28 24.43 7.11
N VAL A 439 -3.57 25.26 7.88
CA VAL A 439 -4.03 25.62 9.23
C VAL A 439 -5.20 26.61 9.13
N THR A 440 -6.41 26.14 9.41
CA THR A 440 -7.65 26.92 9.34
C THR A 440 -8.39 26.99 10.67
N HIS A 441 -9.58 27.56 10.66
CA HIS A 441 -10.48 27.52 11.81
C HIS A 441 -11.03 26.11 12.10
N TYR A 442 -11.00 25.18 11.14
CA TYR A 442 -11.44 23.80 11.37
C TYR A 442 -10.49 23.06 12.31
N ASP A 443 -9.19 23.31 12.20
CA ASP A 443 -8.16 22.76 13.10
C ASP A 443 -8.30 23.29 14.52
N TYR A 444 -8.71 24.55 14.65
CA TYR A 444 -9.06 25.14 15.94
C TYR A 444 -10.26 24.44 16.59
N GLU A 445 -11.29 24.09 15.81
CA GLU A 445 -12.43 23.35 16.37
C GLU A 445 -12.03 21.93 16.81
N VAL A 446 -11.05 21.31 16.16
CA VAL A 446 -10.43 20.06 16.65
C VAL A 446 -9.70 20.30 17.97
N TRP A 447 -8.77 21.26 18.06
CA TRP A 447 -8.09 21.60 19.32
C TRP A 447 -9.08 21.88 20.47
N LYS A 448 -10.12 22.67 20.20
CA LYS A 448 -11.12 23.06 21.19
C LYS A 448 -11.96 21.89 21.69
N GLN A 449 -12.28 20.91 20.83
CA GLN A 449 -12.99 19.69 21.22
C GLN A 449 -12.16 18.80 22.14
N HIS A 450 -10.85 18.91 22.06
CA HIS A 450 -9.91 18.06 22.76
C HIS A 450 -9.12 18.76 23.87
N PHE A 451 -9.36 20.06 24.12
CA PHE A 451 -8.72 20.83 25.17
C PHE A 451 -8.86 20.18 26.55
N GLY A 452 -7.73 20.00 27.24
CA GLY A 452 -7.61 19.34 28.53
C GLY A 452 -7.43 17.82 28.47
N GLN A 453 -7.39 17.21 27.27
CA GLN A 453 -7.05 15.80 27.12
C GLN A 453 -5.54 15.56 27.32
N GLN A 454 -5.19 14.37 27.81
CA GLN A 454 -3.81 13.90 27.97
C GLN A 454 -3.71 12.49 27.40
N GLY A 455 -2.64 12.17 26.65
CA GLY A 455 -2.41 10.82 26.12
C GLY A 455 -1.87 9.82 27.16
N ASP A 456 -1.79 8.52 26.84
CA ASP A 456 -1.41 7.45 27.80
C ASP A 456 0.03 7.68 28.35
N PRO A 457 0.20 7.87 29.67
CA PRO A 457 1.51 8.12 30.28
C PRO A 457 2.52 6.97 30.12
N ARG A 458 2.10 5.77 29.71
CA ARG A 458 3.02 4.65 29.40
C ARG A 458 3.84 4.87 28.12
N GLN A 459 3.49 5.84 27.27
CA GLN A 459 4.23 6.17 26.05
C GLN A 459 5.32 7.24 26.26
N VAL A 460 5.29 7.96 27.39
CA VAL A 460 6.26 9.04 27.70
C VAL A 460 7.58 8.50 28.27
N ALA A 461 7.58 7.28 28.82
CA ALA A 461 8.76 6.70 29.49
C ALA A 461 9.94 6.39 28.54
N ALA A 462 9.74 6.39 27.22
CA ALA A 462 10.79 6.17 26.23
C ALA A 462 11.51 7.45 25.77
N ALA A 463 10.99 8.64 26.12
CA ALA A 463 11.45 9.93 25.59
C ALA A 463 12.29 10.76 26.58
N VAL A 464 12.70 10.20 27.71
CA VAL A 464 13.67 10.86 28.61
C VAL A 464 15.06 10.31 28.30
N PRO A 465 15.96 11.06 27.62
CA PRO A 465 17.38 10.75 27.73
C PRO A 465 17.72 10.84 29.21
N GLU A 466 18.29 9.78 29.78
CA GLU A 466 18.83 9.86 31.13
C GLU A 466 19.68 11.14 31.21
N PRO A 467 19.39 12.07 32.13
CA PRO A 467 20.28 13.19 32.30
C PRO A 467 21.66 12.61 32.64
N ALA A 468 22.69 13.15 32.01
CA ALA A 468 24.09 12.77 32.21
C ALA A 468 24.57 12.96 33.68
N THR A 469 23.67 13.15 34.64
CA THR A 469 23.92 13.15 36.08
C THR A 469 24.36 11.79 36.64
N LEU A 470 24.13 10.66 35.95
CA LEU A 470 24.75 9.39 36.35
C LEU A 470 26.26 9.32 36.05
N TRP A 471 26.79 10.18 35.17
CA TRP A 471 28.24 10.32 34.97
C TRP A 471 28.90 11.29 35.96
N LEU A 472 28.12 12.07 36.73
CA LEU A 472 28.64 12.91 37.82
C LEU A 472 28.67 12.20 39.18
N MET A 473 28.20 10.95 39.28
CA MET A 473 28.33 10.14 40.50
C MET A 473 29.54 9.20 40.52
N PHE A 474 30.28 9.06 39.41
CA PHE A 474 31.50 8.24 39.37
C PHE A 474 32.77 8.88 39.99
N PRO A 475 32.93 10.22 40.16
CA PRO A 475 34.08 10.74 40.92
C PRO A 475 33.88 10.66 42.44
N LEU A 476 32.64 10.54 42.95
CA LEU A 476 32.36 10.58 44.39
C LEU A 476 32.54 9.22 45.09
N ILE A 477 32.40 8.11 44.37
CA ILE A 477 32.67 6.76 44.91
C ILE A 477 34.18 6.43 44.88
N ALA A 478 34.94 6.98 43.91
CA ALA A 478 36.39 6.79 43.83
C ALA A 478 37.15 7.51 44.99
N VAL A 479 36.68 8.67 45.44
CA VAL A 479 37.29 9.39 46.58
C VAL A 479 36.98 8.71 47.94
N LEU A 480 35.83 8.05 48.08
CA LEU A 480 35.48 7.29 49.30
C LEU A 480 36.19 5.93 49.39
N LEU A 481 36.52 5.30 48.25
CA LEU A 481 37.29 4.05 48.21
C LEU A 481 38.80 4.25 48.32
N TRP A 482 39.33 5.41 47.90
CA TRP A 482 40.75 5.75 48.11
C TRP A 482 41.07 6.09 49.57
N ARG A 483 40.13 6.73 50.31
CA ARG A 483 40.29 6.99 51.75
C ARG A 483 40.20 5.75 52.65
N ARG A 484 39.59 4.65 52.18
CA ARG A 484 39.54 3.38 52.95
C ARG A 484 40.76 2.47 52.74
N ARG A 485 41.59 2.68 51.70
CA ARG A 485 42.86 1.94 51.52
C ARG A 485 44.08 2.59 52.19
N ALA A 486 43.98 3.83 52.65
CA ALA A 486 45.09 4.53 53.34
C ALA A 486 45.16 4.29 54.86
N LEU A 487 44.28 3.47 55.45
CA LEU A 487 44.26 3.18 56.90
C LEU A 487 44.53 1.72 57.27
N ALA A 488 45.01 0.88 56.34
CA ALA A 488 45.28 -0.54 56.58
C ALA A 488 46.73 -0.95 56.23
N VAL A 489 47.71 -0.11 56.57
CA VAL A 489 49.13 -0.53 56.65
C VAL A 489 49.80 0.18 57.83
N SER A 490 49.70 -0.39 59.04
CA SER A 490 50.75 -0.27 60.05
C SER A 490 50.59 -1.34 61.13
N SER A 491 51.37 -2.42 61.01
CA SER A 491 51.88 -3.17 62.15
C SER A 491 53.23 -3.75 61.75
N PRO A 492 54.34 -3.35 62.37
CA PRO A 492 55.54 -4.15 62.43
C PRO A 492 55.51 -5.05 63.66
N ARG A 493 55.98 -6.28 63.46
CA ARG A 493 56.41 -7.20 64.51
C ARG A 493 57.57 -6.59 65.30
N GLN A 494 57.44 -6.53 66.63
CA GLN A 494 58.32 -7.18 67.61
C GLN A 494 57.77 -6.94 69.02
#